data_AF-A0A926X7W0-F1
#
_entry.id   AF-A0A926X7W0-F1
#
_cell.length_a   1.000
_cell.length_b   1.000
_cell.length_c   1.000
_cell.angle_alpha   90.00
_cell.angle_beta   90.00
_cell.angle_gamma   90.00
#
_symmetry.space_group_name_H-M   'P 1'
#
loop_
_entity.id
_entity.type
_entity.pdbx_description
1 polymer ?
#
loop_
_entity_poly.entity_id
_entity_poly.type
_entity_poly.pdbx_seq_one_letter_code
_entity_poly.pdbx_strand_id
1 'polypeptide(L)'
;MLGRKREKGESDWEALRREVQEDLNVSLIAETLTEVMFVQEVAHGYAEPTQVTMRCFGADYMGDIIASSEIEAIAWLRYMDLDQCVQPLNGY
;
A
#
# COMPACT_ATOMS: atom_id res chain seq x y z
N MET A 1 -4.57 -0.58 2.73
CA MET A 1 -3.63 -0.15 1.68
C MET A 1 -2.53 -1.19 1.62
N LEU A 2 -2.08 -1.56 0.43
CA LEU A 2 -0.91 -2.42 0.25
C LEU A 2 0.35 -1.57 0.32
N GLY A 3 1.45 -2.14 0.80
CA GLY A 3 2.73 -1.47 0.85
C GLY A 3 3.79 -2.33 1.51
N ARG A 4 4.94 -2.46 0.85
CA ARG A 4 6.13 -3.13 1.36
C ARG A 4 7.32 -2.15 1.29
N LYS A 5 8.43 -2.57 1.89
CA LYS A 5 9.69 -1.84 1.87
C LYS A 5 10.33 -1.94 0.48
N ARG A 6 10.86 -0.82 -0.01
CA ARG A 6 11.70 -0.77 -1.22
C ARG A 6 12.84 -1.78 -1.19
N GLU A 7 13.12 -2.39 -2.33
CA GLU A 7 14.34 -3.16 -2.53
C GLU A 7 15.52 -2.27 -2.91
N LYS A 8 16.73 -2.83 -2.86
CA LYS A 8 17.96 -2.07 -3.07
C LYS A 8 18.05 -1.59 -4.52
N GLY A 9 18.05 -0.28 -4.71
CA GLY A 9 18.20 0.35 -6.03
C GLY A 9 16.88 0.81 -6.65
N GLU A 10 15.74 0.51 -6.03
CA GLU A 10 14.43 0.94 -6.51
C GLU A 10 14.10 2.38 -6.06
N SER A 11 13.47 3.13 -6.96
CA SER A 11 12.69 4.31 -6.62
C SER A 11 11.36 3.93 -5.94
N ASP A 12 10.70 4.90 -5.29
CA ASP A 12 9.36 4.69 -4.70
C ASP A 12 8.36 4.16 -5.74
N TRP A 13 8.49 4.63 -6.98
CA TRP A 13 7.64 4.23 -8.10
C TRP A 13 7.89 2.79 -8.55
N GLU A 14 9.16 2.39 -8.72
CA GLU A 14 9.49 1.03 -9.15
C GLU A 14 9.02 0.00 -8.12
N ALA A 15 9.22 0.28 -6.84
CA ALA A 15 8.73 -0.57 -5.76
C ALA A 15 7.20 -0.68 -5.79
N LEU A 16 6.47 0.44 -5.89
CA LEU A 16 5.01 0.43 -5.94
C LEU A 16 4.47 -0.40 -7.11
N ARG A 17 5.03 -0.23 -8.32
CA ARG A 17 4.60 -1.01 -9.49
C ARG A 17 4.86 -2.49 -9.32
N ARG A 18 6.04 -2.85 -8.80
CA ARG A 18 6.41 -4.24 -8.57
C ARG A 18 5.45 -4.88 -7.58
N GLU A 19 5.20 -4.23 -6.45
CA GLU A 19 4.29 -4.74 -5.42
C GLU A 19 2.88 -4.94 -5.95
N VAL A 20 2.31 -3.95 -6.65
CA VAL A 20 0.97 -4.08 -7.24
C VAL A 20 0.90 -5.20 -8.29
N GLN A 21 1.96 -5.38 -9.08
CA GLN A 21 2.02 -6.47 -10.04
C GLN A 21 2.15 -7.84 -9.36
N GLU A 22 2.95 -7.96 -8.30
CA GLU A 22 3.16 -9.21 -7.55
C GLU A 22 1.92 -9.67 -6.79
N ASP A 23 1.24 -8.73 -6.12
CA ASP A 23 0.17 -9.06 -5.16
C ASP A 23 -1.23 -9.00 -5.79
N LEU A 24 -1.44 -8.15 -6.81
CA LEU A 24 -2.76 -7.95 -7.45
C LEU A 24 -2.81 -8.30 -8.94
N ASN A 25 -1.67 -8.62 -9.57
CA ASN A 25 -1.56 -8.97 -10.98
C ASN A 25 -2.09 -7.90 -11.95
N VAL A 26 -2.01 -6.61 -11.58
CA VAL A 26 -2.41 -5.48 -12.42
C VAL A 26 -1.28 -4.50 -12.65
N SER A 27 -1.40 -3.71 -13.72
CA SER A 27 -0.43 -2.67 -14.06
C SER A 27 -0.99 -1.29 -13.77
N LEU A 28 -0.23 -0.46 -13.05
CA LEU A 28 -0.58 0.94 -12.78
C LEU A 28 -0.35 1.82 -14.02
N ILE A 29 -1.26 2.77 -14.24
CA ILE A 29 -1.15 3.78 -15.31
C ILE A 29 -0.33 4.96 -14.79
N ALA A 30 0.91 5.09 -15.27
CA ALA A 30 1.91 6.03 -14.76
C ALA A 30 1.43 7.49 -14.76
N GLU A 31 0.63 7.87 -15.76
CA GLU A 31 0.13 9.23 -15.96
C GLU A 31 -0.91 9.65 -14.92
N THR A 32 -1.50 8.67 -14.21
CA THR A 32 -2.56 8.89 -13.20
C THR A 32 -2.01 8.87 -11.78
N LEU A 33 -0.71 8.61 -11.62
CA LEU A 33 -0.07 8.48 -10.32
C LEU A 33 -0.06 9.82 -9.60
N THR A 34 -0.60 9.83 -8.38
CA THR A 34 -0.65 11.00 -7.51
C THR A 34 -0.20 10.63 -6.10
N GLU A 35 0.64 11.45 -5.48
CA GLU A 35 0.97 11.30 -4.06
C GLU A 35 -0.25 11.72 -3.24
N VAL A 36 -0.72 10.81 -2.38
CA VAL A 36 -1.90 11.02 -1.54
C VAL A 36 -1.49 11.50 -0.16
N MET A 37 -0.45 10.90 0.42
CA MET A 37 0.06 11.28 1.73
C MET A 37 1.52 10.85 1.93
N PHE A 38 2.19 11.60 2.80
CA PHE A 38 3.52 11.29 3.31
C PHE A 38 3.43 11.14 4.84
N VAL A 39 4.01 10.07 5.38
CA VAL A 39 4.05 9.80 6.82
C VAL A 39 5.51 9.58 7.23
N GLN A 40 5.92 10.23 8.32
CA GLN A 40 7.20 9.98 8.96
C GLN A 40 7.00 9.90 10.46
N GLU A 41 7.19 8.71 11.04
CA GLU A 41 6.88 8.43 12.45
C GLU A 41 7.89 7.43 13.04
N VAL A 42 7.85 7.23 14.35
CA VAL A 42 8.61 6.14 14.99
C VAL A 42 7.98 4.80 14.63
N ALA A 43 8.80 3.85 14.19
CA ALA A 43 8.32 2.54 13.78
C ALA A 43 7.75 1.77 14.98
N HIS A 44 6.48 1.42 14.92
CA HIS A 44 5.82 0.65 15.97
C HIS A 44 6.47 -0.73 16.14
N GLY A 45 6.77 -1.12 17.38
CA GLY A 45 7.40 -2.41 17.70
C GLY A 45 8.91 -2.49 17.47
N TYR A 46 9.58 -1.37 17.14
CA TYR A 46 11.04 -1.28 17.03
C TYR A 46 11.64 -0.45 18.17
N ALA A 47 12.88 -0.77 18.55
CA ALA A 47 13.62 0.04 19.51
C ALA A 47 13.85 1.45 18.93
N GLU A 48 13.72 2.46 19.79
CA GLU A 48 14.11 3.82 19.43
C GLU A 48 15.60 3.87 19.06
N PRO A 49 15.98 4.64 18.02
CA PRO A 49 15.20 5.68 17.32
C PRO A 49 14.70 5.25 15.93
N THR A 50 14.29 3.99 15.72
CA THR A 50 13.90 3.52 14.38
C THR A 50 12.70 4.30 13.83
N GLN A 51 12.89 5.04 12.74
CA GLN A 51 11.83 5.77 12.04
C GLN A 51 11.33 5.01 10.82
N VAL A 52 10.04 5.13 10.54
CA VAL A 52 9.42 4.72 9.28
C VAL A 52 9.11 5.95 8.45
N THR A 53 9.36 5.85 7.14
CA THR A 53 8.92 6.83 6.16
C THR A 53 8.07 6.10 5.13
N MET A 54 6.82 6.54 4.98
CA MET A 54 5.86 5.95 4.06
C MET A 54 5.34 7.03 3.11
N ARG A 55 5.36 6.71 1.81
CA ARG A 55 4.72 7.48 0.76
C ARG A 55 3.59 6.67 0.19
N CYS A 56 2.39 7.22 0.26
CA CYS A 56 1.20 6.57 -0.26
C CYS A 56 0.78 7.25 -1.56
N PHE A 57 0.43 6.44 -2.55
CA PHE A 57 0.04 6.92 -3.87
C PHE A 57 -1.35 6.39 -4.24
N GLY A 58 -2.03 7.15 -5.10
CA GLY A 58 -3.23 6.73 -5.82
C GLY A 58 -2.95 6.70 -7.31
N ALA A 59 -3.50 5.72 -8.02
CA ALA A 59 -3.39 5.60 -9.48
C ALA A 59 -4.55 4.75 -10.02
N ASP A 60 -4.88 4.97 -11.29
CA ASP A 60 -5.69 4.05 -12.08
C ASP A 60 -4.83 2.84 -12.51
N TYR A 61 -5.51 1.74 -12.86
CA TYR A 61 -4.85 0.49 -13.25
C TYR A 61 -5.51 -0.15 -14.48
N MET A 62 -4.78 -1.08 -15.10
CA MET A 62 -5.25 -1.94 -16.18
C MET A 62 -5.06 -3.42 -15.82
N GLY A 63 -6.00 -4.24 -16.26
CA GLY A 63 -6.02 -5.68 -16.02
C GLY A 63 -7.08 -6.10 -15.01
N ASP A 64 -7.20 -7.40 -14.78
CA ASP A 64 -8.11 -7.96 -13.79
C ASP A 64 -7.38 -8.13 -12.47
N ILE A 65 -8.00 -7.63 -11.40
CA ILE A 65 -7.47 -7.81 -10.05
C ILE A 65 -7.64 -9.27 -9.63
N ILE A 66 -6.51 -9.93 -9.40
CA ILE A 66 -6.44 -11.32 -8.96
C ILE A 66 -5.52 -11.38 -7.76
N ALA A 67 -6.02 -11.94 -6.65
CA ALA A 67 -5.24 -12.16 -5.45
C ALA A 67 -4.03 -13.05 -5.75
N SER A 68 -2.87 -12.62 -5.30
CA SER A 68 -1.59 -13.31 -5.51
C SER A 68 -0.69 -13.13 -4.29
N SER A 69 0.37 -13.94 -4.23
CA SER A 69 1.42 -13.84 -3.22
C SER A 69 0.88 -13.84 -1.78
N GLU A 70 0.89 -12.69 -1.10
CA GLU A 70 0.49 -12.54 0.31
C GLU A 70 -1.01 -12.26 0.49
N ILE A 71 -1.78 -12.10 -0.59
CA ILE A 71 -3.21 -11.78 -0.54
C ILE A 71 -4.05 -13.05 -0.64
N GLU A 72 -4.76 -13.38 0.43
CA GLU A 72 -5.69 -14.51 0.48
C GLU A 72 -7.05 -14.21 -0.19
N ALA A 73 -7.53 -12.96 -0.05
CA ALA A 73 -8.84 -12.56 -0.56
C ALA A 73 -8.89 -11.08 -0.93
N ILE A 74 -9.76 -10.75 -1.89
CA ILE A 74 -10.01 -9.38 -2.36
C ILE A 74 -11.50 -9.09 -2.27
N ALA A 75 -11.83 -7.94 -1.67
CA ALA A 75 -13.19 -7.43 -1.58
C ALA A 75 -13.21 -5.93 -1.88
N TRP A 76 -14.27 -5.49 -2.54
CA TRP A 76 -14.55 -4.07 -2.75
C TRP A 76 -15.49 -3.59 -1.66
N LEU A 77 -14.95 -2.78 -0.75
CA LEU A 77 -15.70 -2.23 0.37
C LEU A 77 -16.17 -0.82 0.05
N ARG A 78 -17.41 -0.52 0.38
CA ARG A 78 -17.94 0.86 0.38
C ARG A 78 -17.72 1.46 1.76
N TYR A 79 -17.93 2.76 1.86
CA TYR A 79 -17.87 3.47 3.14
C TYR A 79 -18.78 2.87 4.24
N MET A 80 -19.90 2.26 3.85
CA MET A 80 -20.82 1.63 4.82
C MET A 80 -20.29 0.28 5.36
N ASP A 81 -19.28 -0.30 4.73
CA ASP A 81 -18.73 -1.62 5.08
C ASP A 81 -17.53 -1.49 6.05
N LEU A 82 -17.43 -0.39 6.79
CA LEU A 82 -16.35 -0.10 7.74
C LEU A 82 -16.24 -1.11 8.90
N ASP A 83 -17.31 -1.81 9.20
CA ASP A 83 -17.35 -2.90 10.19
C ASP A 83 -16.55 -4.13 9.74
N GLN A 84 -16.29 -4.26 8.43
CA GLN A 84 -15.43 -5.30 7.84
C GLN A 84 -13.95 -4.90 7.83
N CYS A 85 -13.64 -3.63 8.11
CA CYS A 85 -12.26 -3.16 8.22
C CYS A 85 -11.71 -3.39 9.64
N VAL A 86 -10.40 -3.63 9.73
CA VAL A 86 -9.70 -3.56 11.01
C VAL A 86 -9.90 -2.16 11.58
N GLN A 87 -10.42 -2.10 12.81
CA GLN A 87 -10.64 -0.83 13.49
C GLN A 87 -9.30 -0.09 13.62
N PRO A 88 -9.26 1.23 13.39
CA PRO A 88 -8.05 1.99 13.66
C PRO A 88 -7.63 1.72 15.10
N LEU A 89 -6.32 1.55 15.33
CA LEU A 89 -5.77 1.45 16.69
C LEU A 89 -6.29 2.66 17.47
N ASN A 90 -7.18 2.43 18.46
CA ASN A 90 -7.69 3.47 19.33
C ASN A 90 -6.49 4.08 20.06
N GLY A 91 -6.09 5.28 19.63
CA GLY A 91 -4.84 5.89 20.06
C GLY A 91 -4.81 7.39 19.83
N TYR A 92 -5.89 8.09 20.21
CA TYR A 92 -5.89 9.48 20.68
C TYR A 92 -7.00 9.66 21.72
#